data_AF-A0A8S3WCS6-F1
#
_entry.id   AF-A0A8S3WCS6-F1
#
_cell.length_a   1.000
_cell.length_b   1.000
_cell.length_c   1.000
_cell.angle_alpha   90.00
_cell.angle_beta   90.00
_cell.angle_gamma   90.00
#
_symmetry.space_group_name_H-M   'P 1'
#
loop_
_entity.id
_entity.type
_entity.pdbx_description
1 polymer ?
#
loop_
_entity_poly.entity_id
_entity_poly.type
_entity_poly.pdbx_seq_one_letter_code
_entity_poly.pdbx_strand_id
1 'polypeptide(L)'
;MNTLDLIFSSFPIKVQKSEFVLVIEDVYHPALYMSATDVLVPSRRPSFRTKYQFQRADYRSMNDLLLKQDWAFITRETSLDRVTDKFYSMINELIEKFVPKIRCGGNYSFPIWYSRALINLIKEKSKLHSSWKKHKNQIDYADFSELRKRQKILEQQCYKLYLTRTQENIKHNPKAIWSYVKSKRKNHSDYPQEMTYGDTK
;
A
#
# COMPACT_ATOMS: atom_id res chain seq x y z
N MET A 1 26.98 -4.34 -34.57
CA MET A 1 26.06 -3.63 -33.66
C MET A 1 26.28 -4.21 -32.27
N ASN A 2 26.69 -3.39 -31.30
CA ASN A 2 26.91 -3.83 -29.92
C ASN A 2 25.57 -3.79 -29.17
N THR A 3 24.90 -4.94 -29.08
CA THR A 3 23.69 -5.11 -28.26
C THR A 3 24.06 -5.95 -27.05
N LEU A 4 24.14 -5.32 -25.88
CA LEU A 4 24.54 -5.92 -24.63
C LEU A 4 23.39 -5.80 -23.63
N ASP A 5 22.87 -6.94 -23.17
CA ASP A 5 21.92 -6.97 -22.07
C ASP A 5 22.68 -7.04 -20.75
N LEU A 6 22.65 -5.94 -20.00
CA LEU A 6 23.35 -5.80 -18.73
C LEU A 6 22.40 -5.98 -17.55
N ILE A 7 22.79 -6.84 -16.60
CA ILE A 7 22.12 -6.98 -15.31
C ILE A 7 23.10 -6.61 -14.22
N PHE A 8 22.78 -5.55 -13.49
CA PHE A 8 23.51 -5.14 -12.29
C PHE A 8 22.74 -5.56 -11.05
N SER A 9 23.44 -6.13 -10.08
CA SER A 9 22.87 -6.51 -8.79
C SER A 9 23.88 -6.28 -7.67
N SER A 10 23.39 -5.83 -6.52
CA SER A 10 24.15 -5.71 -5.28
C SER A 10 24.01 -6.94 -4.38
N PHE A 11 23.29 -7.97 -4.82
CA PHE A 11 23.06 -9.24 -4.12
C PHE A 11 23.23 -10.44 -5.07
N PRO A 12 23.48 -11.65 -4.54
CA PRO A 12 23.64 -12.85 -5.37
C PRO A 12 22.39 -13.12 -6.24
N ILE A 13 22.58 -13.12 -7.56
CA ILE A 13 21.54 -13.42 -8.53
C ILE A 13 21.95 -14.57 -9.44
N LYS A 14 21.00 -15.45 -9.74
CA LYS A 14 21.11 -16.42 -10.84
C LYS A 14 20.26 -15.93 -12.00
N VAL A 15 20.86 -15.89 -13.18
CA VAL A 15 20.20 -15.48 -14.42
C VAL A 15 20.19 -16.68 -15.36
N GLN A 16 19.07 -16.94 -15.98
CA GLN A 16 18.90 -17.96 -17.01
C GLN A 16 17.92 -17.46 -18.07
N LYS A 17 17.87 -18.12 -19.23
CA LYS A 17 16.83 -17.83 -20.22
C LYS A 17 15.45 -18.21 -19.64
N SER A 18 14.46 -17.36 -19.85
CA SER A 18 13.08 -17.61 -19.43
C SER A 18 12.48 -18.73 -20.27
N GLU A 19 11.87 -19.71 -19.60
CA GLU A 19 11.05 -20.75 -20.27
C GLU A 19 9.66 -20.22 -20.67
N PHE A 20 9.27 -19.05 -20.15
CA PHE A 20 7.97 -18.44 -20.39
C PHE A 20 8.14 -17.05 -20.98
N VAL A 21 7.95 -16.95 -22.29
CA VAL A 21 8.01 -15.68 -23.01
C VAL A 21 6.61 -15.07 -23.10
N LEU A 22 6.47 -13.78 -22.76
CA LEU A 22 5.19 -13.06 -22.81
C LEU A 22 4.85 -12.52 -24.22
N VAL A 23 5.84 -12.43 -25.09
CA VAL A 23 5.78 -11.92 -26.46
C VAL A 23 6.68 -12.77 -27.37
N ILE A 24 6.71 -12.53 -28.66
CA ILE A 24 7.69 -13.17 -29.57
C ILE A 24 9.08 -12.63 -29.22
N GLU A 25 10.07 -13.52 -29.03
CA GLU A 25 11.43 -13.12 -28.66
C GLU A 25 12.16 -12.45 -29.82
N ASP A 26 12.88 -11.39 -29.50
CA ASP A 26 13.94 -10.87 -30.35
C ASP A 26 15.15 -11.81 -30.24
N VAL A 27 15.80 -12.09 -31.38
CA VAL A 27 17.00 -12.92 -31.46
C VAL A 27 18.15 -12.32 -30.64
N TYR A 28 18.22 -10.99 -30.54
CA TYR A 28 19.28 -10.29 -29.82
C TYR A 28 18.95 -10.01 -28.35
N HIS A 29 17.68 -10.13 -27.94
CA HIS A 29 17.20 -9.82 -26.60
C HIS A 29 16.29 -10.93 -26.07
N PRO A 30 16.84 -12.10 -25.68
CA PRO A 30 16.06 -13.20 -25.15
C PRO A 30 15.42 -12.82 -23.81
N ALA A 31 14.23 -13.37 -23.52
CA ALA A 31 13.62 -13.13 -22.22
C ALA A 31 14.45 -13.80 -21.12
N LEU A 32 14.75 -13.05 -20.06
CA LEU A 32 15.58 -13.52 -18.95
C LEU A 32 14.71 -13.84 -17.73
N TYR A 33 15.01 -14.96 -17.08
CA TYR A 33 14.50 -15.32 -15.76
C TYR A 33 15.60 -15.11 -14.73
N MET A 34 15.27 -14.36 -13.68
CA MET A 34 16.21 -14.03 -12.62
C MET A 34 15.71 -14.56 -11.27
N SER A 35 16.59 -15.21 -10.53
CA SER A 35 16.34 -15.67 -9.16
C SER A 35 17.38 -15.06 -8.24
N ALA A 36 16.93 -14.20 -7.33
CA ALA A 36 17.76 -13.64 -6.29
C ALA A 36 17.62 -14.48 -5.01
N THR A 37 18.75 -14.85 -4.40
CA THR A 37 18.76 -15.47 -3.05
C THR A 37 19.20 -14.43 -2.03
N ASP A 38 18.91 -14.70 -0.76
CA ASP A 38 19.41 -13.90 0.37
C ASP A 38 19.01 -12.41 0.35
N VAL A 39 17.95 -12.08 -0.41
CA VAL A 39 17.37 -10.74 -0.41
C VAL A 39 16.61 -10.54 0.89
N LEU A 40 17.21 -9.79 1.82
CA LEU A 40 16.49 -9.19 2.93
C LEU A 40 15.61 -8.06 2.37
N VAL A 41 14.43 -8.40 1.89
CA VAL A 41 13.39 -7.40 1.62
C VAL A 41 12.83 -7.00 2.97
N PRO A 42 13.05 -5.76 3.47
CA PRO A 42 12.36 -5.31 4.66
C PRO A 42 10.87 -5.44 4.38
N SER A 43 10.15 -6.13 5.26
CA SER A 43 8.69 -6.17 5.18
C SER A 43 8.22 -4.72 5.26
N ARG A 44 7.77 -4.16 4.13
CA ARG A 44 6.99 -2.93 4.12
C ARG A 44 5.67 -3.26 4.83
N ARG A 45 5.72 -3.28 6.16
CA ARG A 45 4.52 -3.35 6.98
C ARG A 45 3.70 -2.14 6.58
N PRO A 46 2.40 -2.29 6.29
CA PRO A 46 1.55 -1.14 6.06
C PRO A 46 1.76 -0.18 7.24
N SER A 47 2.20 1.04 6.97
CA SER A 47 2.35 2.02 8.04
C SER A 47 0.95 2.33 8.53
N PHE A 48 0.64 1.89 9.74
CA PHE A 48 -0.56 2.32 10.43
C PHE A 48 -0.32 3.76 10.85
N ARG A 49 -1.10 4.67 10.27
CA ARG A 49 -1.11 6.07 10.66
C ARG A 49 -2.24 6.25 11.65
N THR A 50 -1.94 6.76 12.83
CA THR A 50 -2.98 7.13 13.78
C THR A 50 -3.51 8.51 13.39
N LYS A 51 -4.83 8.67 13.33
CA LYS A 51 -5.49 9.94 13.04
C LYS A 51 -6.49 10.28 14.14
N TYR A 52 -6.55 11.55 14.52
CA TYR A 52 -7.62 12.08 15.38
C TYR A 52 -8.97 12.09 14.66
N GLN A 53 -10.00 11.58 15.32
CA GLN A 53 -11.38 11.61 14.82
C GLN A 53 -12.15 12.77 15.46
N PHE A 54 -11.88 13.98 14.98
CA PHE A 54 -12.51 15.21 15.47
C PHE A 54 -14.05 15.17 15.45
N GLN A 55 -14.65 14.49 14.46
CA GLN A 55 -16.11 14.29 14.40
C GLN A 55 -16.72 13.58 15.62
N ARG A 56 -15.90 12.86 16.41
CA ARG A 56 -16.33 12.12 17.60
C ARG A 56 -15.72 12.69 18.89
N ALA A 57 -15.16 13.89 18.83
CA ALA A 57 -14.59 14.52 20.00
C ALA A 57 -15.67 14.92 21.02
N ASP A 58 -15.34 14.83 22.31
CA ASP A 58 -16.17 15.39 23.37
C ASP A 58 -15.93 16.90 23.48
N TYR A 59 -16.53 17.65 22.56
CA TYR A 59 -16.42 19.11 22.53
C TYR A 59 -17.07 19.79 23.75
N ARG A 60 -18.01 19.14 24.43
CA ARG A 60 -18.65 19.70 25.61
C ARG A 60 -17.65 19.79 26.76
N SER A 61 -17.04 18.66 27.11
CA SER A 61 -16.02 18.61 28.17
C SER A 61 -14.78 19.45 27.83
N MET A 62 -14.40 19.48 26.54
CA MET A 62 -13.29 20.31 26.05
C MET A 62 -13.57 21.80 26.23
N ASN A 63 -14.78 22.26 25.88
CA ASN A 63 -15.20 23.66 26.07
C ASN A 63 -15.29 24.03 27.55
N ASP A 64 -15.83 23.14 28.40
CA ASP A 64 -15.93 23.38 29.84
C ASP A 64 -14.56 23.60 30.48
N LEU A 65 -13.51 22.94 29.99
CA LEU A 65 -12.14 23.15 30.44
C LEU A 65 -11.51 24.42 29.87
N LEU A 66 -11.74 24.73 28.60
CA LEU A 66 -11.26 25.97 27.98
C LEU A 66 -11.84 27.21 28.67
N LEU A 67 -13.09 27.15 29.12
CA LEU A 67 -13.73 28.22 29.88
C LEU A 67 -13.12 28.42 31.27
N LYS A 68 -12.56 27.36 31.87
CA LYS A 68 -11.91 27.40 33.20
C LYS A 68 -10.42 27.72 33.13
N GLN A 69 -9.84 27.71 31.93
CA GLN A 69 -8.42 27.93 31.72
C GLN A 69 -8.03 29.38 32.02
N ASP A 70 -6.91 29.57 32.74
CA ASP A 70 -6.33 30.92 32.91
C ASP A 70 -5.62 31.36 31.63
N TRP A 71 -6.15 32.42 31.02
CA TRP A 71 -5.63 33.03 29.78
C TRP A 71 -4.65 34.18 30.04
N ALA A 72 -4.38 34.54 31.30
CA ALA A 72 -3.51 35.66 31.64
C ALA A 72 -2.07 35.50 31.12
N PHE A 73 -1.63 34.28 30.78
CA PHE A 73 -0.31 34.07 30.17
C PHE A 73 -0.17 34.72 28.79
N ILE A 74 -1.28 34.96 28.06
CA ILE A 74 -1.26 35.62 26.75
C ILE A 74 -0.76 37.06 26.88
N THR A 75 -1.15 37.75 27.96
CA THR A 75 -0.82 39.17 28.17
C THR A 75 0.40 39.39 29.04
N ARG A 76 0.82 38.38 29.82
CA ARG A 76 1.95 38.48 30.77
C ARG A 76 3.30 38.09 30.17
N GLU A 77 3.31 37.24 29.15
CA GLU A 77 4.54 36.77 28.52
C GLU A 77 5.01 37.77 27.45
N THR A 78 6.31 38.03 27.38
CA THR A 78 6.89 39.03 26.47
C THR A 78 7.29 38.44 25.12
N SER A 79 7.56 37.14 25.08
CA SER A 79 7.92 36.41 23.86
C SER A 79 6.67 35.81 23.22
N LEU A 80 6.38 36.22 21.98
CA LEU A 80 5.32 35.65 21.16
C LEU A 80 5.48 34.13 21.04
N ASP A 81 6.70 33.66 20.78
CA ASP A 81 7.00 32.23 20.60
C ASP A 81 6.59 31.42 21.82
N ARG A 82 6.91 31.92 23.02
CA ARG A 82 6.53 31.27 24.29
C ARG A 82 5.01 31.26 24.52
N VAL A 83 4.32 32.33 24.14
CA VAL A 83 2.85 32.36 24.17
C VAL A 83 2.28 31.31 23.22
N THR A 84 2.78 31.23 21.99
CA THR A 84 2.30 30.26 21.00
C THR A 84 2.59 28.83 21.40
N ASP A 85 3.78 28.54 21.93
CA ASP A 85 4.15 27.20 22.38
C ASP A 85 3.26 26.73 23.52
N LYS A 86 3.03 27.59 24.52
CA LYS A 86 2.14 27.29 25.64
C LYS A 86 0.69 27.10 25.19
N PHE A 87 0.23 27.93 24.26
CA PHE A 87 -1.09 27.79 23.66
C PHE A 87 -1.26 26.44 22.95
N TYR A 88 -0.35 26.12 22.02
CA TYR A 88 -0.42 24.87 21.26
C TYR A 88 -0.24 23.65 22.15
N SER A 89 0.63 23.72 23.17
CA SER A 89 0.81 22.60 24.12
C SER A 89 -0.50 22.29 24.84
N MET A 90 -1.17 23.32 25.39
CA MET A 90 -2.45 23.16 26.06
C MET A 90 -3.55 22.64 25.11
N ILE A 91 -3.67 23.21 23.91
CA ILE A 91 -4.65 22.74 22.93
C ILE A 91 -4.37 21.28 22.51
N ASN A 92 -3.12 20.92 22.29
CA ASN A 92 -2.74 19.55 21.93
C ASN A 92 -3.02 18.56 23.07
N GLU A 93 -2.82 18.95 24.34
CA GLU A 93 -3.21 18.13 25.50
C GLU A 93 -4.72 17.89 25.56
N LEU A 94 -5.52 18.92 25.29
CA LEU A 94 -6.98 18.79 25.21
C LEU A 94 -7.40 17.90 24.03
N ILE A 95 -6.77 18.06 22.87
CA ILE A 95 -7.01 17.20 21.71
C ILE A 95 -6.66 15.74 22.04
N GLU A 96 -5.51 15.50 22.66
CA GLU A 96 -5.08 14.16 23.08
C GLU A 96 -6.10 13.52 24.04
N LYS A 97 -6.64 14.30 24.97
CA LYS A 97 -7.55 13.83 26.01
C LYS A 97 -8.98 13.59 25.51
N PHE A 98 -9.50 14.46 24.64
CA PHE A 98 -10.93 14.46 24.29
C PHE A 98 -11.22 14.05 22.84
N VAL A 99 -10.19 13.92 21.98
CA VAL A 99 -10.38 13.49 20.60
C VAL A 99 -9.91 12.05 20.43
N PRO A 100 -10.82 11.10 20.17
CA PRO A 100 -10.43 9.70 20.02
C PRO A 100 -9.54 9.52 18.79
N LYS A 101 -8.54 8.65 18.93
CA LYS A 101 -7.60 8.26 17.87
C LYS A 101 -8.08 6.99 17.16
N ILE A 102 -8.09 7.02 15.84
CA ILE A 102 -8.34 5.83 15.00
C ILE A 102 -7.06 5.41 14.28
N ARG A 103 -6.88 4.09 14.16
CA ARG A 103 -5.83 3.53 13.31
C ARG A 103 -6.30 3.56 11.86
N CYS A 104 -5.62 4.35 11.03
CA CYS A 104 -5.82 4.41 9.60
C CYS A 104 -4.69 3.66 8.90
N GLY A 105 -5.03 2.75 7.98
CA GLY A 105 -4.05 1.94 7.27
C GLY A 105 -4.18 0.45 7.59
N GLY A 106 -3.55 -0.38 6.76
CA GLY A 106 -3.59 -1.84 6.89
C GLY A 106 -4.77 -2.54 6.21
N ASN A 107 -5.73 -1.81 5.64
CA ASN A 107 -6.70 -2.44 4.76
C ASN A 107 -6.03 -2.69 3.40
N TYR A 108 -5.59 -3.93 3.19
CA TYR A 108 -5.41 -4.47 1.85
C TYR A 108 -6.77 -4.41 1.15
N SER A 109 -7.01 -3.28 0.48
CA SER A 109 -8.20 -3.10 -0.33
C SER A 109 -7.89 -3.73 -1.68
N PHE A 110 -8.63 -4.79 -2.01
CA PHE A 110 -8.59 -5.36 -3.34
C PHE A 110 -8.89 -4.26 -4.37
N PRO A 111 -8.27 -4.31 -5.57
CA PRO A 111 -8.59 -3.38 -6.63
C PRO A 111 -10.10 -3.33 -6.89
N ILE A 112 -10.62 -2.16 -7.22
CA ILE A 112 -12.07 -1.91 -7.35
C ILE A 112 -12.75 -2.82 -8.39
N TRP A 113 -11.98 -3.35 -9.34
CA TRP A 113 -12.44 -4.23 -10.40
C TRP A 113 -12.48 -5.71 -10.00
N TYR A 114 -12.04 -6.06 -8.79
CA TYR A 114 -12.13 -7.43 -8.30
C TYR A 114 -13.57 -7.79 -8.00
N SER A 115 -14.03 -8.90 -8.58
CA SER A 115 -15.29 -9.51 -8.18
C SER A 115 -15.18 -10.19 -6.83
N ARG A 116 -16.32 -10.41 -6.16
CA ARG A 116 -16.35 -11.18 -4.90
C ARG A 116 -15.82 -12.61 -5.10
N ALA A 117 -16.12 -13.21 -6.24
CA ALA A 117 -15.62 -14.53 -6.61
C ALA A 117 -14.09 -14.56 -6.69
N LEU A 118 -13.47 -13.57 -7.35
CA LEU A 118 -12.01 -13.46 -7.44
C LEU A 118 -11.36 -13.29 -6.06
N ILE A 119 -11.97 -12.47 -5.20
CA ILE A 119 -11.50 -12.28 -3.82
C ILE A 119 -11.53 -13.58 -3.04
N ASN A 120 -12.64 -14.32 -3.10
CA ASN A 120 -12.79 -15.60 -2.40
C ASN A 120 -11.74 -16.61 -2.88
N LEU A 121 -11.55 -16.70 -4.20
CA LEU A 121 -10.59 -17.59 -4.83
C LEU A 121 -9.14 -17.28 -4.39
N ILE A 122 -8.76 -16.01 -4.30
CA ILE A 122 -7.44 -15.58 -3.82
C ILE A 122 -7.22 -15.99 -2.35
N LYS A 123 -8.25 -15.86 -1.52
CA LYS A 123 -8.20 -16.26 -0.10
C LYS A 123 -8.04 -17.76 0.04
N GLU A 124 -8.84 -18.53 -0.71
CA GLU A 124 -8.80 -19.99 -0.71
C GLU A 124 -7.44 -20.52 -1.19
N LYS A 125 -6.95 -20.01 -2.33
CA LYS A 125 -5.61 -20.31 -2.85
C LYS A 125 -4.52 -19.99 -1.82
N SER A 126 -4.62 -18.86 -1.13
CA SER A 126 -3.65 -18.48 -0.09
C SER A 126 -3.69 -19.45 1.09
N LYS A 127 -4.88 -19.89 1.51
CA LYS A 127 -5.07 -20.88 2.58
C LYS A 127 -4.40 -22.22 2.23
N LEU A 128 -4.65 -22.75 1.03
CA LEU A 128 -4.05 -24.01 0.57
C LEU A 128 -2.53 -23.91 0.45
N HIS A 129 -2.02 -22.80 -0.09
CA HIS A 129 -0.58 -22.57 -0.17
C HIS A 129 0.08 -22.55 1.21
N SER A 130 -0.55 -21.91 2.20
CA SER A 130 -0.08 -21.91 3.58
C SER A 130 -0.13 -23.31 4.21
N SER A 131 -1.18 -24.09 3.94
CA SER A 131 -1.28 -25.48 4.41
C SER A 131 -0.18 -26.35 3.80
N TRP A 132 0.01 -26.30 2.48
CA TRP A 132 1.08 -27.01 1.78
C TRP A 132 2.47 -26.62 2.32
N LYS A 133 2.72 -25.31 2.55
CA LYS A 133 4.01 -24.89 3.11
C LYS A 133 4.30 -25.50 4.48
N LYS A 134 3.27 -25.69 5.30
CA LYS A 134 3.38 -26.24 6.66
C LYS A 134 3.47 -27.77 6.67
N HIS A 135 2.60 -28.45 5.93
CA HIS A 135 2.42 -29.90 6.02
C HIS A 135 3.01 -30.68 4.83
N LYS A 136 3.44 -29.98 3.76
CA LYS A 136 4.01 -30.57 2.52
C LYS A 136 3.12 -31.60 1.82
N ASN A 137 1.80 -31.54 2.04
CA ASN A 137 0.82 -32.41 1.40
C ASN A 137 0.73 -32.14 -0.11
N GLN A 138 0.84 -33.18 -0.94
CA GLN A 138 0.75 -33.07 -2.40
C GLN A 138 -0.65 -32.71 -2.90
N ILE A 139 -1.70 -33.12 -2.19
CA ILE A 139 -3.09 -32.79 -2.54
C ILE A 139 -3.29 -31.27 -2.42
N ASP A 140 -2.87 -30.68 -1.30
CA ASP A 140 -2.92 -29.23 -1.09
C ASP A 140 -2.17 -28.45 -2.20
N TYR A 141 -1.08 -29.01 -2.74
CA TYR A 141 -0.33 -28.40 -3.84
C TYR A 141 -1.06 -28.51 -5.18
N ALA A 142 -1.67 -29.66 -5.48
CA ALA A 142 -2.46 -29.86 -6.69
C ALA A 142 -3.66 -28.89 -6.72
N ASP A 143 -4.40 -28.80 -5.62
CA ASP A 143 -5.53 -27.89 -5.46
C ASP A 143 -5.06 -26.42 -5.53
N PHE A 144 -3.96 -26.07 -4.86
CA PHE A 144 -3.36 -24.74 -4.99
C PHE A 144 -3.01 -24.39 -6.46
N SER A 145 -2.42 -25.34 -7.19
CA SER A 145 -2.05 -25.17 -8.59
C SER A 145 -3.27 -24.94 -9.48
N GLU A 146 -4.35 -25.69 -9.23
CA GLU A 146 -5.62 -25.51 -9.93
C GLU A 146 -6.24 -24.14 -9.62
N LEU A 147 -6.33 -23.75 -8.35
CA LEU A 147 -6.86 -22.44 -7.95
C LEU A 147 -6.02 -21.30 -8.51
N ARG A 148 -4.70 -21.47 -8.65
CA ARG A 148 -3.82 -20.49 -9.31
C ARG A 148 -4.18 -20.31 -10.79
N LYS A 149 -4.48 -21.39 -11.52
CA LYS A 149 -4.93 -21.33 -12.92
C LYS A 149 -6.27 -20.62 -13.02
N ARG A 150 -7.26 -21.03 -12.21
CA ARG A 150 -8.60 -20.42 -12.17
C ARG A 150 -8.53 -18.92 -11.83
N GLN A 151 -7.65 -18.53 -10.90
CA GLN A 151 -7.47 -17.13 -10.53
C GLN A 151 -7.01 -16.30 -11.72
N LYS A 152 -6.01 -16.76 -12.47
CA LYS A 152 -5.49 -16.03 -13.62
C LYS A 152 -6.57 -15.76 -14.67
N ILE A 153 -7.40 -16.76 -14.95
CA ILE A 153 -8.51 -16.64 -15.92
C ILE A 153 -9.54 -15.62 -15.42
N LEU A 154 -9.99 -15.75 -14.17
CA LEU A 154 -11.02 -14.89 -13.60
C LEU A 154 -10.53 -13.44 -13.42
N GLU A 155 -9.25 -13.26 -13.11
CA GLU A 155 -8.60 -11.95 -13.02
C GLU A 155 -8.62 -11.23 -14.36
N GLN A 156 -8.26 -11.91 -15.45
CA GLN A 156 -8.33 -11.37 -16.81
C GLN A 156 -9.76 -10.99 -17.19
N GLN A 157 -10.74 -11.85 -16.88
CA GLN A 157 -12.15 -11.59 -17.15
C GLN A 157 -12.66 -10.35 -16.38
N CYS A 158 -12.38 -10.27 -15.08
CA CYS A 158 -12.77 -9.12 -14.25
C CYS A 158 -12.17 -7.82 -14.76
N TYR A 159 -10.89 -7.84 -15.12
CA TYR A 159 -10.21 -6.65 -15.63
C TYR A 159 -10.75 -6.22 -17.00
N LYS A 160 -10.99 -7.16 -17.92
CA LYS A 160 -11.61 -6.87 -19.22
C LYS A 160 -12.99 -6.24 -19.06
N LEU A 161 -13.86 -6.83 -18.22
CA LEU A 161 -15.19 -6.28 -17.94
C LEU A 161 -15.12 -4.87 -17.34
N TYR A 162 -14.18 -4.64 -16.44
CA TYR A 162 -13.95 -3.31 -15.87
C TYR A 162 -13.52 -2.29 -16.91
N LEU A 163 -12.60 -2.65 -17.82
CA LEU A 163 -12.17 -1.77 -18.90
C LEU A 163 -13.33 -1.40 -19.81
N THR A 164 -14.11 -2.40 -20.28
CA THR A 164 -15.28 -2.18 -21.14
C THR A 164 -16.28 -1.22 -20.48
N ARG A 165 -16.66 -1.49 -19.22
CA ARG A 165 -17.57 -0.62 -18.47
C ARG A 165 -17.01 0.78 -18.26
N THR A 166 -15.72 0.90 -18.00
CA THR A 166 -15.07 2.20 -17.84
C THR A 166 -15.13 2.97 -19.15
N GLN A 167 -14.79 2.35 -20.28
CA GLN A 167 -14.82 2.96 -21.61
C GLN A 167 -16.22 3.42 -22.02
N GLU A 168 -17.25 2.63 -21.76
CA GLU A 168 -18.65 3.00 -22.01
C GLU A 168 -19.09 4.17 -21.12
N ASN A 169 -18.75 4.12 -19.82
CA ASN A 169 -19.16 5.11 -18.84
C ASN A 169 -18.38 6.42 -18.91
N ILE A 170 -17.24 6.47 -19.61
CA ILE A 170 -16.44 7.70 -19.79
C ILE A 170 -17.27 8.84 -20.39
N LYS A 171 -18.18 8.51 -21.33
CA LYS A 171 -19.02 9.50 -22.00
C LYS A 171 -20.01 10.18 -21.05
N HIS A 172 -20.44 9.48 -20.00
CA HIS A 172 -21.46 9.96 -19.06
C HIS A 172 -20.87 10.38 -17.70
N ASN A 173 -19.70 9.85 -17.35
CA ASN A 173 -19.01 10.13 -16.10
C ASN A 173 -17.49 10.28 -16.32
N PRO A 174 -17.02 11.47 -16.74
CA PRO A 174 -15.60 11.72 -16.97
C PRO A 174 -14.74 11.56 -15.69
N LYS A 175 -15.34 11.63 -14.48
CA LYS A 175 -14.62 11.39 -13.22
C LYS A 175 -14.14 9.94 -13.09
N ALA A 176 -14.75 8.99 -13.80
CA ALA A 176 -14.31 7.59 -13.81
C ALA A 176 -12.89 7.41 -14.36
N ILE A 177 -12.47 8.24 -15.33
CA ILE A 177 -11.10 8.28 -15.86
C ILE A 177 -10.11 8.56 -14.74
N TRP A 178 -10.39 9.56 -13.92
CA TRP A 178 -9.49 9.95 -12.84
C TRP A 178 -9.34 8.85 -11.80
N SER A 179 -10.38 8.05 -11.55
CA SER A 179 -10.29 6.85 -10.71
C SER A 179 -9.38 5.77 -11.34
N TYR A 180 -9.51 5.52 -12.65
CA TYR A 180 -8.63 4.61 -13.38
C TYR A 180 -7.16 5.09 -13.36
N VAL A 181 -6.90 6.36 -13.69
CA VAL A 181 -5.56 6.96 -13.67
C VAL A 181 -4.95 6.89 -12.28
N LYS A 182 -5.71 7.25 -11.23
CA LYS A 182 -5.27 7.12 -9.83
C LYS A 182 -4.94 5.67 -9.46
N SER A 183 -5.70 4.70 -9.95
CA SER A 183 -5.41 3.27 -9.71
C SER A 183 -4.09 2.81 -10.33
N LYS A 184 -3.70 3.38 -11.48
CA LYS A 184 -2.42 3.08 -12.15
C LYS A 184 -1.23 3.79 -11.50
N ARG A 185 -1.44 4.97 -10.92
CA ARG A 185 -0.44 5.72 -10.15
C ARG A 185 -0.16 5.13 -8.76
N LYS A 186 -0.97 4.18 -8.28
CA LYS A 186 -0.85 3.59 -6.94
C LYS A 186 0.35 2.65 -6.76
N ASN A 187 1.13 2.43 -7.82
CA ASN A 187 2.42 1.76 -7.73
C ASN A 187 3.47 2.77 -7.28
N HIS A 188 3.73 2.76 -5.97
CA HIS A 188 4.90 3.26 -5.25
C HIS A 188 5.99 3.93 -6.10
N SER A 189 5.82 5.20 -6.45
CA SER A 189 6.93 6.15 -6.38
C SER A 189 7.05 6.63 -4.93
N ASP A 190 7.17 5.68 -4.00
CA ASP A 190 7.58 6.03 -2.64
C ASP A 190 9.08 6.15 -2.66
N TYR A 191 9.56 7.37 -2.54
CA TYR A 191 10.93 7.66 -2.15
C TYR A 191 11.27 6.81 -0.90
N PRO A 192 12.53 6.38 -0.75
CA PRO A 192 12.97 5.70 0.47
C PRO A 192 12.52 6.51 1.70
N GLN A 193 12.02 5.82 2.74
CA GLN A 193 11.57 6.51 3.96
C GLN A 193 12.70 7.32 4.62
N GLU A 194 13.94 6.90 4.41
CA GLU A 194 15.16 7.61 4.76
C GLU A 194 16.15 7.47 3.59
N MET A 195 16.80 8.57 3.25
CA MET A 195 17.95 8.58 2.34
C MET A 195 19.09 9.23 3.12
N THR A 196 20.10 8.44 3.48
CA THR A 196 21.32 8.95 4.11
C THR A 196 22.43 9.04 3.06
N TYR A 197 23.30 10.03 3.22
CA TYR A 197 24.49 10.23 2.41
C TYR A 197 25.70 10.26 3.36
N GLY A 198 26.60 9.29 3.22
CA GLY A 198 27.73 9.07 4.13
C GLY A 198 27.43 8.14 5.32
N ASP A 199 28.46 7.87 6.12
CA ASP A 199 28.41 6.93 7.26
C ASP A 199 27.76 7.55 8.51
N THR A 200 26.48 7.89 8.43
CA THR A 200 25.70 8.24 9.63
C THR A 200 24.50 7.32 9.76
N LYS A 201 24.57 6.47 10.79
CA LYS A 201 23.45 5.73 11.37
C LYS A 201 22.76 6.58 12.43
#